data_AF-A0A7U9R7H6-F1
#
_entry.id   AF-A0A7U9R7H6-F1
#
_cell.length_a   1.000
_cell.length_b   1.000
_cell.length_c   1.000
_cell.angle_alpha   90.00
_cell.angle_beta   90.00
_cell.angle_gamma   90.00
#
_symmetry.space_group_name_H-M   'P 1'
#
loop_
_entity.id
_entity.type
_entity.pdbx_description
1 polymer ?
#
loop_
_entity_poly.entity_id
_entity_poly.type
_entity_poly.pdbx_seq_one_letter_code
_entity_poly.pdbx_strand_id
1 'polypeptide(L)'
;MEFIKKCPFFLLLVSTGLIFTFIGIAGRMSVYADQEYHPLTTPVLAVIFTGINDGIYPWQVFTKESAQAMAQNHGSEDSVKNELEGEQEKAPENDQMADASDALQEEMDVPADMLAEEETDASDVPFEKIEPERASTQEEIQNHISADLYGDAGVLRAAEYEFSTVDESYFDDALFIGDSRTVGLRDYTDLSEHADFYCETSLTIYKVLEDDFGGQGTVEEALENNEYGKIFLMVGINELGRGTTEEYMAEYTKVVERLQELEPKAKIFVQGVMRVSGEKNSSDPIFNNSNINARNNAIATLADNKQIFYIDVNEVVCDEEGNLIKDYTFDQIHLLGAYYDLWKQFLLTHGTTDDIPEDVPHNVNGDTISSVGEN
;
A
#
# COMPACT_ATOMS: atom_id res chain seq x y z
N MET A 1 8.56 -17.07 -45.49
CA MET A 1 8.95 -16.05 -44.48
C MET A 1 7.83 -15.05 -44.15
N GLU A 2 6.61 -15.16 -44.70
CA GLU A 2 5.50 -14.25 -44.35
C GLU A 2 4.71 -14.65 -43.08
N PHE A 3 4.85 -15.90 -42.63
CA PHE A 3 4.12 -16.39 -41.45
C PHE A 3 4.70 -15.88 -40.12
N ILE A 4 6.00 -15.59 -40.08
CA ILE A 4 6.72 -15.14 -38.87
C ILE A 4 6.38 -13.68 -38.49
N LYS A 5 5.93 -12.86 -39.46
CA LYS A 5 5.59 -11.45 -39.22
C LYS A 5 4.18 -11.22 -38.64
N LYS A 6 3.32 -12.25 -38.61
CA LYS A 6 1.91 -12.14 -38.15
C LYS A 6 1.68 -12.64 -36.72
N CYS A 7 2.72 -13.10 -36.04
CA CYS A 7 2.60 -13.65 -34.69
C CYS A 7 3.53 -12.89 -33.74
N PRO A 8 3.05 -11.78 -33.13
CA PRO A 8 3.87 -10.95 -32.24
C PRO A 8 4.41 -11.75 -31.05
N PHE A 9 3.65 -12.74 -30.57
CA PHE A 9 4.09 -13.66 -29.53
C PHE A 9 5.28 -14.53 -29.94
N PHE A 10 5.31 -15.04 -31.17
CA PHE A 10 6.45 -15.81 -31.67
C PHE A 10 7.71 -14.95 -31.81
N LEU A 11 7.55 -13.71 -32.29
CA LEU A 11 8.66 -12.75 -32.38
C LEU A 11 9.20 -12.39 -31.00
N LEU A 12 8.33 -12.16 -30.01
CA LEU A 12 8.70 -11.93 -28.62
C LEU A 12 9.45 -13.13 -28.04
N LEU A 13 8.95 -14.36 -28.27
CA LEU A 13 9.57 -15.56 -27.74
C LEU A 13 10.97 -15.79 -28.34
N VAL A 14 11.13 -15.54 -29.65
CA VAL A 14 12.44 -15.61 -30.32
C VAL A 14 13.37 -14.50 -29.84
N SER A 15 12.91 -13.25 -29.70
CA SER A 15 13.74 -12.15 -29.23
C SER A 15 14.19 -12.36 -27.79
N THR A 16 13.29 -12.77 -26.91
CA THR A 16 13.60 -13.09 -25.50
C THR A 16 14.57 -14.27 -25.40
N GLY A 17 14.39 -15.32 -26.20
CA GLY A 17 15.34 -16.44 -26.27
C GLY A 17 16.75 -16.03 -26.74
N LEU A 18 16.84 -15.10 -27.70
CA LEU A 18 18.12 -14.54 -28.14
C LEU A 18 18.78 -13.67 -27.05
N ILE A 19 18.00 -12.83 -26.37
CA ILE A 19 18.49 -11.99 -25.27
C ILE A 19 19.08 -12.85 -24.15
N PHE A 20 18.36 -13.87 -23.69
CA PHE A 20 18.88 -14.76 -22.66
C PHE A 20 20.08 -15.59 -23.15
N THR A 21 20.15 -15.93 -24.44
CA THR A 21 21.35 -16.59 -25.00
C THR A 21 22.57 -15.65 -24.92
N PHE A 22 22.42 -14.36 -25.24
CA PHE A 22 23.49 -13.38 -25.08
C PHE A 22 23.90 -13.18 -23.61
N ILE A 23 22.93 -13.12 -22.69
CA ILE A 23 23.20 -13.05 -21.25
C ILE A 23 23.95 -14.29 -20.78
N GLY A 24 23.57 -15.47 -21.26
CA GLY A 24 24.29 -16.72 -20.97
C GLY A 24 25.74 -16.65 -21.44
N ILE A 25 26.00 -16.17 -22.67
CA ILE A 25 27.36 -15.98 -23.21
C ILE A 25 28.16 -14.97 -22.37
N ALA A 26 27.58 -13.82 -22.04
CA ALA A 26 28.25 -12.78 -21.25
C ALA A 26 28.51 -13.25 -19.81
N GLY A 27 27.53 -13.90 -19.18
CA GLY A 27 27.65 -14.43 -17.83
C GLY A 27 28.64 -15.59 -17.73
N ARG A 28 28.86 -16.38 -18.79
CA ARG A 28 29.96 -17.37 -18.82
C ARG A 28 31.35 -16.76 -18.68
N MET A 29 31.49 -15.46 -18.95
CA MET A 29 32.73 -14.71 -18.72
C MET A 29 32.76 -14.03 -17.35
N SER A 30 31.71 -14.17 -16.54
CA SER A 30 31.58 -13.59 -15.20
C SER A 30 30.89 -14.56 -14.23
N VAL A 31 29.62 -14.32 -13.89
CA VAL A 31 28.87 -14.99 -12.82
C VAL A 31 28.60 -16.48 -13.07
N TYR A 32 28.69 -16.94 -14.32
CA TYR A 32 28.54 -18.34 -14.72
C TYR A 32 29.87 -18.98 -15.15
N ALA A 33 31.02 -18.41 -14.78
CA ALA A 33 32.34 -18.95 -15.13
C ALA A 33 32.51 -20.39 -14.63
N ASP A 34 32.03 -20.69 -13.42
CA ASP A 34 32.17 -21.98 -12.76
C ASP A 34 31.04 -22.98 -13.07
N GLN A 35 30.06 -22.57 -13.89
CA GLN A 35 28.94 -23.42 -14.28
C GLN A 35 29.33 -24.43 -15.37
N GLU A 36 28.98 -25.71 -15.16
CA GLU A 36 29.24 -26.77 -16.13
C GLU A 36 28.44 -26.55 -17.42
N TYR A 37 29.11 -26.65 -18.57
CA TYR A 37 28.49 -26.46 -19.88
C TYR A 37 29.08 -27.39 -20.92
N HIS A 38 28.20 -28.11 -21.62
CA HIS A 38 28.58 -29.03 -22.69
C HIS A 38 28.09 -28.51 -24.04
N PRO A 39 28.98 -27.96 -24.91
CA PRO A 39 28.57 -27.28 -26.14
C PRO A 39 27.87 -28.17 -27.17
N LEU A 40 28.01 -29.50 -27.06
CA LEU A 40 27.42 -30.46 -27.98
C LEU A 40 26.07 -31.03 -27.52
N THR A 41 25.72 -30.86 -26.24
CA THR A 41 24.52 -31.50 -25.65
C THR A 41 23.58 -30.51 -24.98
N THR A 42 24.02 -29.28 -24.68
CA THR A 42 23.20 -28.27 -24.01
C THR A 42 23.26 -26.92 -24.74
N PRO A 43 22.11 -26.24 -24.98
CA PRO A 43 22.13 -24.87 -25.48
C PRO A 43 22.73 -23.93 -24.44
N VAL A 44 23.42 -22.85 -24.86
CA VAL A 44 24.07 -21.90 -23.94
C VAL A 44 23.09 -21.30 -22.92
N LEU A 45 21.84 -21.10 -23.35
CA LEU A 45 20.75 -20.66 -22.49
C LEU A 45 20.54 -21.56 -21.25
N ALA A 46 20.88 -22.85 -21.32
CA ALA A 46 20.74 -23.78 -20.20
C ALA A 46 21.60 -23.39 -18.98
N VAL A 47 22.72 -22.70 -19.21
CA VAL A 47 23.64 -22.24 -18.14
C VAL A 47 22.96 -21.24 -17.20
N ILE A 48 21.97 -20.50 -17.69
CA ILE A 48 21.18 -19.60 -16.85
C ILE A 48 20.31 -20.40 -15.87
N PHE A 49 19.73 -21.51 -16.31
CA PHE A 49 18.87 -22.34 -15.46
C PHE A 49 19.68 -23.12 -14.42
N THR A 50 20.89 -23.57 -14.77
CA THR A 50 21.81 -24.16 -13.78
C THR A 50 22.28 -23.11 -12.78
N GLY A 51 22.62 -21.91 -13.25
CA GLY A 51 22.94 -20.78 -12.38
C GLY A 51 21.80 -20.44 -11.41
N ILE A 52 20.55 -20.36 -11.89
CA ILE A 52 19.38 -20.08 -11.05
C ILE A 52 19.19 -21.17 -9.98
N ASN A 53 19.41 -22.44 -10.33
CA ASN A 53 19.36 -23.53 -9.35
C ASN A 53 20.40 -23.38 -8.23
N ASP A 54 21.51 -22.70 -8.51
CA ASP A 54 22.60 -22.42 -7.58
C ASP A 54 22.54 -21.01 -6.97
N GLY A 55 21.42 -20.29 -7.16
CA GLY A 55 21.20 -18.93 -6.62
C GLY A 55 21.92 -17.81 -7.39
N ILE A 56 22.41 -18.09 -8.59
CA ILE A 56 23.08 -17.14 -9.49
C ILE A 56 22.11 -16.71 -10.60
N TYR A 57 21.72 -15.45 -10.60
CA TYR A 57 20.68 -14.94 -11.46
C TYR A 57 21.22 -14.11 -12.64
N PRO A 58 20.55 -14.11 -13.81
CA PRO A 58 21.05 -13.48 -15.02
C PRO A 58 21.30 -11.97 -14.94
N TRP A 59 20.61 -11.25 -14.04
CA TRP A 59 20.84 -9.82 -13.84
C TRP A 59 22.13 -9.51 -13.07
N GLN A 60 22.72 -10.48 -12.36
CA GLN A 60 24.00 -10.30 -11.66
C GLN A 60 25.18 -10.12 -12.64
N VAL A 61 24.99 -10.44 -13.94
CA VAL A 61 25.94 -10.07 -15.01
C VAL A 61 26.14 -8.56 -15.09
N PHE A 62 25.18 -7.76 -14.61
CA PHE A 62 25.19 -6.30 -14.71
C PHE A 62 25.58 -5.59 -13.40
N THR A 63 25.85 -6.32 -12.31
CA THR A 63 26.30 -5.70 -11.05
C THR A 63 27.82 -5.47 -11.06
N LYS A 64 28.27 -4.32 -10.55
CA LYS A 64 29.70 -3.90 -10.53
C LYS A 64 30.60 -4.76 -9.64
N GLU A 65 30.07 -5.72 -8.89
CA GLU A 65 30.82 -6.66 -8.04
C GLU A 65 31.27 -7.94 -8.75
N SER A 66 30.83 -8.16 -10.00
CA SER A 66 31.18 -9.36 -10.78
C SER A 66 32.66 -9.43 -11.22
N ALA A 67 33.48 -8.43 -10.88
CA ALA A 67 34.94 -8.46 -10.99
C ALA A 67 35.66 -8.84 -9.68
N GLN A 68 34.96 -8.92 -8.54
CA GLN A 68 35.53 -9.18 -7.21
C GLN A 68 35.12 -10.51 -6.58
N ALA A 69 34.28 -11.32 -7.24
CA ALA A 69 34.01 -12.71 -6.82
C ALA A 69 35.22 -13.67 -6.97
N MET A 70 36.41 -13.14 -7.27
CA MET A 70 37.67 -13.86 -7.41
C MET A 70 38.77 -13.31 -6.48
N ALA A 71 38.46 -13.00 -5.23
CA ALA A 71 39.44 -12.93 -4.15
C ALA A 71 38.74 -12.74 -2.81
N GLN A 72 38.26 -13.81 -2.19
CA GLN A 72 38.41 -14.09 -0.75
C GLN A 72 37.53 -15.28 -0.36
N ASN A 73 38.13 -16.46 -0.45
CA ASN A 73 37.82 -17.53 0.49
C ASN A 73 39.15 -18.07 0.99
N HIS A 74 39.60 -17.57 2.15
CA HIS A 74 40.45 -18.28 3.11
C HIS A 74 40.79 -17.37 4.31
N GLY A 75 40.19 -17.68 5.47
CA GLY A 75 40.94 -17.83 6.72
C GLY A 75 41.21 -16.60 7.61
N SER A 76 40.98 -16.85 8.90
CA SER A 76 41.59 -16.28 10.12
C SER A 76 41.15 -14.90 10.65
N GLU A 77 40.51 -14.98 11.83
CA GLU A 77 40.77 -14.22 13.06
C GLU A 77 41.88 -13.15 12.98
N ASP A 78 41.58 -11.90 13.32
CA ASP A 78 41.95 -11.32 14.63
C ASP A 78 41.37 -9.91 14.82
N SER A 79 41.20 -9.57 16.10
CA SER A 79 40.86 -8.28 16.69
C SER A 79 41.81 -7.13 16.31
N VAL A 80 41.33 -5.88 16.31
CA VAL A 80 41.99 -4.67 16.88
C VAL A 80 41.04 -3.45 16.84
N LYS A 81 41.07 -2.70 17.94
CA LYS A 81 40.38 -1.44 18.28
C LYS A 81 41.12 -0.18 17.77
N ASN A 82 40.44 0.96 17.94
CA ASN A 82 40.92 2.37 17.98
C ASN A 82 41.23 2.99 16.61
N GLU A 83 40.95 4.27 16.30
CA GLU A 83 40.68 5.53 17.03
C GLU A 83 39.96 6.45 16.00
N LEU A 84 38.83 7.11 16.26
CA LEU A 84 38.64 8.44 16.88
C LEU A 84 39.69 9.51 16.55
N GLU A 85 39.25 10.52 15.78
CA GLU A 85 39.48 11.98 15.88
C GLU A 85 38.82 12.57 14.62
N GLY A 86 37.96 13.59 14.61
CA GLY A 86 37.57 14.60 15.58
C GLY A 86 37.43 15.90 14.78
N GLU A 87 36.26 16.53 14.79
CA GLU A 87 36.15 18.00 14.66
C GLU A 87 34.73 18.45 15.05
N GLN A 88 34.67 19.12 16.21
CA GLN A 88 33.57 19.95 16.67
C GLN A 88 33.67 21.31 15.98
N GLU A 89 32.53 21.94 15.69
CA GLU A 89 32.43 23.38 15.92
C GLU A 89 31.02 23.80 16.34
N LYS A 90 30.99 24.66 17.36
CA LYS A 90 29.84 25.14 18.12
C LYS A 90 29.20 26.37 17.47
N ALA A 91 27.91 26.53 17.75
CA ALA A 91 27.14 27.77 17.69
C ALA A 91 27.71 28.89 18.59
N PRO A 92 27.15 30.10 18.48
CA PRO A 92 26.78 30.83 19.67
C PRO A 92 25.33 31.32 19.65
N GLU A 93 24.66 31.15 20.79
CA GLU A 93 23.50 31.90 21.23
C GLU A 93 23.89 33.34 21.60
N ASN A 94 22.95 34.27 21.48
CA ASN A 94 22.83 35.38 22.42
C ASN A 94 21.35 35.66 22.72
N ASP A 95 21.15 36.09 23.95
CA ASP A 95 19.96 35.95 24.78
C ASP A 95 19.36 37.34 25.09
N GLN A 96 18.14 37.34 25.67
CA GLN A 96 17.46 38.42 26.43
C GLN A 96 16.77 39.57 25.64
N MET A 97 15.59 40.11 26.00
CA MET A 97 14.66 39.94 27.14
C MET A 97 13.35 40.73 26.89
N ALA A 98 12.33 40.46 27.74
CA ALA A 98 11.26 41.35 28.24
C ALA A 98 9.84 41.29 27.62
N ASP A 99 9.00 40.44 28.23
CA ASP A 99 7.82 40.77 29.07
C ASP A 99 6.92 41.97 28.69
N ALA A 100 5.63 41.67 28.44
CA ALA A 100 4.48 42.44 28.92
C ALA A 100 3.17 41.67 28.70
N SER A 101 2.56 41.25 29.81
CA SER A 101 1.14 40.93 29.96
C SER A 101 0.24 42.13 29.62
N ASP A 102 -0.96 41.92 29.06
CA ASP A 102 -2.27 42.08 29.75
C ASP A 102 -3.45 42.12 28.76
N ALA A 103 -4.56 41.50 29.20
CA ALA A 103 -5.97 41.67 28.85
C ALA A 103 -6.44 41.85 27.38
N LEU A 104 -7.36 40.99 26.94
CA LEU A 104 -8.81 41.29 26.92
C LEU A 104 -9.61 40.05 26.47
N GLN A 105 -10.57 39.69 27.32
CA GLN A 105 -11.51 38.60 27.19
C GLN A 105 -12.89 39.28 27.07
N GLU A 106 -13.60 39.06 25.95
CA GLU A 106 -15.00 39.48 25.83
C GLU A 106 -15.87 38.23 25.71
N GLU A 107 -16.66 38.01 26.76
CA GLU A 107 -17.79 37.10 26.78
C GLU A 107 -18.99 37.73 26.07
N MET A 108 -19.67 36.95 25.23
CA MET A 108 -21.01 37.27 24.74
C MET A 108 -22.02 36.27 25.30
N ASP A 109 -22.81 36.75 26.27
CA ASP A 109 -24.03 36.14 26.77
C ASP A 109 -25.06 35.92 25.64
N VAL A 110 -25.57 34.69 25.53
CA VAL A 110 -26.81 34.40 24.78
C VAL A 110 -27.85 33.84 25.76
N PRO A 111 -29.10 34.36 25.80
CA PRO A 111 -30.05 34.02 26.85
C PRO A 111 -30.59 32.58 26.71
N ALA A 112 -30.58 31.87 27.83
CA ALA A 112 -31.24 30.59 28.03
C ALA A 112 -32.76 30.78 28.17
N ASP A 113 -33.50 30.72 27.07
CA ASP A 113 -34.87 30.19 27.07
C ASP A 113 -35.36 29.97 25.63
N MET A 114 -35.19 28.75 25.11
CA MET A 114 -36.10 28.08 24.17
C MET A 114 -35.82 26.57 24.24
N LEU A 115 -36.37 25.96 25.28
CA LEU A 115 -36.48 24.51 25.46
C LEU A 115 -37.40 23.92 24.38
N ALA A 116 -36.86 23.04 23.56
CA ALA A 116 -37.40 21.71 23.25
C ALA A 116 -36.46 21.04 22.24
N GLU A 117 -35.33 20.53 22.72
CA GLU A 117 -34.57 19.53 21.97
C GLU A 117 -35.40 18.24 22.02
N GLU A 118 -36.03 17.89 20.90
CA GLU A 118 -36.30 16.49 20.63
C GLU A 118 -34.94 15.80 20.59
N GLU A 119 -34.73 14.82 21.47
CA GLU A 119 -33.62 13.87 21.32
C GLU A 119 -33.87 13.09 20.02
N THR A 120 -33.43 13.66 18.91
CA THR A 120 -33.22 12.93 17.67
C THR A 120 -31.93 12.14 17.89
N ASP A 121 -32.07 10.83 17.95
CA ASP A 121 -30.95 9.90 17.90
C ASP A 121 -29.96 10.35 16.80
N ALA A 122 -28.72 10.68 17.20
CA ALA A 122 -27.67 11.11 16.27
C ALA A 122 -27.24 10.00 15.28
N SER A 123 -27.84 8.80 15.40
CA SER A 123 -27.73 7.72 14.45
C SER A 123 -28.45 7.99 13.11
N ASP A 124 -29.45 8.88 13.08
CA ASP A 124 -30.41 9.01 11.97
C ASP A 124 -30.18 10.21 11.03
N VAL A 125 -29.07 10.96 11.16
CA VAL A 125 -28.68 11.91 10.09
C VAL A 125 -28.22 11.07 8.89
N PRO A 126 -28.91 11.12 7.74
CA PRO A 126 -28.49 10.36 6.57
C PRO A 126 -27.07 10.79 6.20
N PHE A 127 -26.19 9.82 5.97
CA PHE A 127 -24.84 10.09 5.48
C PHE A 127 -24.93 10.95 4.22
N GLU A 128 -24.41 12.18 4.30
CA GLU A 128 -24.45 13.11 3.18
C GLU A 128 -23.44 12.65 2.13
N LYS A 129 -23.98 12.16 1.02
CA LYS A 129 -23.18 11.78 -0.14
C LYS A 129 -22.51 13.03 -0.72
N ILE A 130 -21.19 12.96 -0.87
CA ILE A 130 -20.43 14.01 -1.55
C ILE A 130 -20.62 13.83 -3.05
N GLU A 131 -21.20 14.84 -3.70
CA GLU A 131 -21.37 14.86 -5.16
C GLU A 131 -20.08 15.38 -5.85
N PRO A 132 -19.75 14.89 -7.06
CA PRO A 132 -18.58 15.37 -7.78
C PRO A 132 -18.72 16.85 -8.18
N GLU A 133 -17.63 17.61 -8.08
CA GLU A 133 -17.58 19.04 -8.39
C GLU A 133 -17.84 19.34 -9.88
N ARG A 134 -17.50 18.39 -10.75
CA ARG A 134 -17.71 18.43 -12.20
C ARG A 134 -17.71 17.03 -12.79
N ALA A 135 -18.04 16.93 -14.08
CA ALA A 135 -17.80 15.72 -14.86
C ALA A 135 -16.40 15.73 -15.50
N SER A 136 -15.91 14.53 -15.83
CA SER A 136 -14.75 14.29 -16.67
C SER A 136 -14.95 14.90 -18.06
N THR A 137 -13.91 15.56 -18.55
CA THR A 137 -13.88 16.12 -19.91
C THR A 137 -13.60 15.04 -20.95
N GLN A 138 -13.94 15.31 -22.21
CA GLN A 138 -13.66 14.38 -23.31
C GLN A 138 -12.16 14.10 -23.49
N GLU A 139 -11.30 15.10 -23.22
CA GLU A 139 -9.85 14.93 -23.29
C GLU A 139 -9.32 14.00 -22.19
N GLU A 140 -9.82 14.15 -20.96
CA GLU A 140 -9.46 13.28 -19.84
C GLU A 140 -9.87 11.83 -20.13
N ILE A 141 -11.09 11.62 -20.62
CA ILE A 141 -11.60 10.30 -21.00
C ILE A 141 -10.75 9.66 -22.11
N GLN A 142 -10.45 10.42 -23.17
CA GLN A 142 -9.72 9.93 -24.33
C GLN A 142 -8.28 9.51 -24.00
N ASN A 143 -7.67 10.16 -23.01
CA ASN A 143 -6.28 9.96 -22.61
C ASN A 143 -6.11 9.14 -21.32
N HIS A 144 -7.19 8.58 -20.77
CA HIS A 144 -7.17 7.84 -19.50
C HIS A 144 -6.59 8.66 -18.32
N ILE A 145 -6.90 9.96 -18.30
CA ILE A 145 -6.59 10.82 -17.16
C ILE A 145 -7.76 10.67 -16.19
N SER A 146 -7.46 10.23 -14.97
CA SER A 146 -8.44 10.22 -13.90
C SER A 146 -8.53 11.63 -13.33
N ALA A 147 -9.64 12.31 -13.60
CA ALA A 147 -9.89 13.63 -13.07
C ALA A 147 -10.10 13.55 -11.56
N ASP A 148 -9.47 14.45 -10.81
CA ASP A 148 -9.85 14.70 -9.43
C ASP A 148 -11.15 15.50 -9.41
N LEU A 149 -12.24 14.82 -9.04
CA LEU A 149 -13.60 15.35 -9.09
C LEU A 149 -14.17 15.64 -7.70
N TYR A 150 -13.48 15.20 -6.65
CA TYR A 150 -13.95 15.26 -5.27
C TYR A 150 -13.02 16.08 -4.37
N GLY A 151 -11.82 16.42 -4.88
CA GLY A 151 -10.78 17.08 -4.08
C GLY A 151 -10.47 16.27 -2.83
N ASP A 152 -10.01 16.95 -1.79
CA ASP A 152 -9.62 16.29 -0.54
C ASP A 152 -10.80 16.13 0.44
N ALA A 153 -12.05 16.44 0.04
CA ALA A 153 -13.19 16.46 0.96
C ALA A 153 -13.42 15.11 1.66
N GLY A 154 -13.34 14.01 0.90
CA GLY A 154 -13.47 12.66 1.46
C GLY A 154 -12.32 12.29 2.40
N VAL A 155 -11.10 12.68 2.03
CA VAL A 155 -9.88 12.41 2.83
C VAL A 155 -9.92 13.20 4.14
N LEU A 156 -10.27 14.49 4.08
CA LEU A 156 -10.41 15.34 5.26
C LEU A 156 -11.47 14.82 6.21
N ARG A 157 -12.62 14.35 5.70
CA ARG A 157 -13.66 13.74 6.52
C ARG A 157 -13.19 12.42 7.14
N ALA A 158 -12.52 11.56 6.38
CA ALA A 158 -12.00 10.30 6.89
C ALA A 158 -10.97 10.50 8.02
N ALA A 159 -10.14 11.55 7.92
CA ALA A 159 -9.14 11.90 8.91
C ALA A 159 -9.71 12.39 10.26
N GLU A 160 -11.03 12.63 10.36
CA GLU A 160 -11.69 12.96 11.63
C GLU A 160 -11.87 11.75 12.55
N TYR A 161 -11.75 10.52 12.02
CA TYR A 161 -11.83 9.31 12.83
C TYR A 161 -10.47 8.96 13.44
N GLU A 162 -10.43 8.86 14.76
CA GLU A 162 -9.25 8.46 15.51
C GLU A 162 -9.22 6.93 15.68
N PHE A 163 -8.29 6.27 15.00
CA PHE A 163 -8.09 4.84 15.15
C PHE A 163 -7.30 4.48 16.41
N SER A 164 -7.31 3.19 16.74
CA SER A 164 -6.63 2.62 17.89
C SER A 164 -5.65 1.53 17.49
N THR A 165 -4.63 1.33 18.31
CA THR A 165 -3.71 0.20 18.16
C THR A 165 -4.36 -1.08 18.66
N VAL A 166 -4.28 -2.13 17.85
CA VAL A 166 -4.81 -3.47 18.12
C VAL A 166 -3.72 -4.52 17.92
N ASP A 167 -3.98 -5.75 18.37
CA ASP A 167 -3.13 -6.90 18.08
C ASP A 167 -3.67 -7.72 16.90
N GLU A 168 -2.96 -8.78 16.52
CA GLU A 168 -3.30 -9.61 15.36
C GLU A 168 -4.67 -10.29 15.49
N SER A 169 -5.15 -10.56 16.71
CA SER A 169 -6.45 -11.19 16.93
C SER A 169 -7.63 -10.30 16.52
N TYR A 170 -7.41 -8.99 16.36
CA TYR A 170 -8.39 -8.08 15.79
C TYR A 170 -8.81 -8.47 14.36
N PHE A 171 -7.94 -9.18 13.63
CA PHE A 171 -8.20 -9.62 12.27
C PHE A 171 -8.81 -11.03 12.20
N ASP A 172 -9.01 -11.74 13.32
CA ASP A 172 -9.54 -13.12 13.39
C ASP A 172 -10.90 -13.31 12.67
N ASP A 173 -11.67 -12.23 12.52
CA ASP A 173 -12.96 -12.16 11.84
C ASP A 173 -12.93 -11.24 10.60
N ALA A 174 -11.75 -11.04 10.02
CA ALA A 174 -11.54 -10.15 8.88
C ALA A 174 -11.51 -10.88 7.54
N LEU A 175 -12.10 -10.22 6.53
CA LEU A 175 -12.01 -10.60 5.12
C LEU A 175 -11.21 -9.53 4.34
N PHE A 176 -10.11 -9.92 3.72
CA PHE A 176 -9.35 -9.08 2.80
C PHE A 176 -9.72 -9.38 1.35
N ILE A 177 -10.12 -8.34 0.62
CA ILE A 177 -10.46 -8.39 -0.79
C ILE A 177 -9.49 -7.49 -1.56
N GLY A 178 -8.82 -8.02 -2.59
CA GLY A 178 -7.97 -7.16 -3.40
C GLY A 178 -7.18 -7.79 -4.54
N ASP A 179 -6.28 -7.00 -5.11
CA ASP A 179 -5.51 -7.36 -6.28
C ASP A 179 -4.15 -8.03 -5.96
N SER A 180 -3.18 -7.96 -6.88
CA SER A 180 -1.81 -8.45 -6.70
C SER A 180 -1.11 -7.91 -5.46
N ARG A 181 -1.47 -6.71 -5.00
CA ARG A 181 -0.84 -6.13 -3.81
C ARG A 181 -1.37 -6.80 -2.55
N THR A 182 -2.67 -7.06 -2.47
CA THR A 182 -3.27 -7.83 -1.38
C THR A 182 -2.81 -9.29 -1.39
N VAL A 183 -2.57 -9.87 -2.58
CA VAL A 183 -1.87 -11.17 -2.69
C VAL A 183 -0.49 -11.11 -2.03
N GLY A 184 0.28 -10.05 -2.25
CA GLY A 184 1.56 -9.89 -1.56
C GLY A 184 1.43 -9.71 -0.05
N LEU A 185 0.39 -9.00 0.43
CA LEU A 185 0.11 -8.89 1.87
C LEU A 185 -0.12 -10.28 2.49
N ARG A 186 -0.94 -11.11 1.83
CA ARG A 186 -1.17 -12.50 2.23
C ARG A 186 0.11 -13.34 2.21
N ASP A 187 0.90 -13.23 1.14
CA ASP A 187 2.02 -14.15 0.91
C ASP A 187 3.29 -13.78 1.69
N TYR A 188 3.45 -12.52 2.09
CA TYR A 188 4.66 -12.01 2.75
C TYR A 188 4.45 -11.59 4.21
N THR A 189 3.26 -11.79 4.76
CA THR A 189 2.98 -11.61 6.19
C THR A 189 2.30 -12.86 6.76
N ASP A 190 2.24 -12.93 8.08
CA ASP A 190 1.48 -13.92 8.85
C ASP A 190 0.00 -13.53 9.04
N LEU A 191 -0.46 -12.43 8.45
CA LEU A 191 -1.85 -11.98 8.57
C LEU A 191 -2.86 -12.99 8.00
N SER A 192 -2.41 -13.86 7.08
CA SER A 192 -3.21 -14.99 6.59
C SER A 192 -3.50 -16.07 7.63
N GLU A 193 -2.83 -16.05 8.80
CA GLU A 193 -3.16 -16.91 9.93
C GLU A 193 -4.34 -16.38 10.75
N HIS A 194 -4.67 -15.10 10.57
CA HIS A 194 -5.72 -14.38 11.29
C HIS A 194 -6.89 -13.99 10.39
N ALA A 195 -6.73 -13.84 9.07
CA ALA A 195 -7.80 -13.38 8.20
C ALA A 195 -8.00 -14.25 6.96
N ASP A 196 -9.20 -14.18 6.38
CA ASP A 196 -9.47 -14.75 5.06
C ASP A 196 -9.07 -13.78 3.94
N PHE A 197 -8.58 -14.33 2.82
CA PHE A 197 -8.05 -13.54 1.70
C PHE A 197 -8.67 -13.95 0.36
N TYR A 198 -9.58 -13.12 -0.13
CA TYR A 198 -10.18 -13.20 -1.47
C TYR A 198 -9.46 -12.21 -2.39
N CYS A 199 -8.29 -12.61 -2.89
CA CYS A 199 -7.45 -11.77 -3.72
C CYS A 199 -6.81 -12.48 -4.91
N GLU A 200 -6.68 -11.76 -6.03
CA GLU A 200 -6.08 -12.26 -7.27
C GLU A 200 -5.22 -11.20 -7.97
N THR A 201 -4.17 -11.63 -8.69
CA THR A 201 -3.17 -10.73 -9.30
C THR A 201 -3.76 -9.66 -10.23
N SER A 202 -4.91 -9.89 -10.84
CA SER A 202 -5.52 -8.97 -11.81
C SER A 202 -6.97 -8.63 -11.45
N LEU A 203 -7.34 -8.74 -10.17
CA LEU A 203 -8.67 -8.38 -9.71
C LEU A 203 -8.94 -6.90 -10.04
N THR A 204 -10.18 -6.65 -10.44
CA THR A 204 -10.72 -5.29 -10.62
C THR A 204 -12.00 -5.14 -9.82
N ILE A 205 -12.38 -3.93 -9.45
CA ILE A 205 -13.65 -3.62 -8.76
C ILE A 205 -14.86 -4.22 -9.48
N TYR A 206 -14.85 -4.23 -10.83
CA TYR A 206 -15.90 -4.81 -11.69
C TYR A 206 -16.09 -6.32 -11.52
N LYS A 207 -15.22 -6.98 -10.78
CA LYS A 207 -15.16 -8.43 -10.66
C LYS A 207 -15.12 -8.93 -9.23
N VAL A 208 -15.02 -8.03 -8.25
CA VAL A 208 -14.94 -8.37 -6.82
C VAL A 208 -16.06 -9.33 -6.40
N LEU A 209 -17.28 -9.10 -6.87
CA LEU A 209 -18.44 -9.93 -6.53
C LEU A 209 -18.65 -11.13 -7.47
N GLU A 210 -18.05 -11.13 -8.66
CA GLU A 210 -18.34 -12.10 -9.73
C GLU A 210 -17.29 -13.21 -9.88
N ASP A 211 -16.01 -12.91 -9.64
CA ASP A 211 -14.92 -13.87 -9.86
C ASP A 211 -14.92 -14.98 -8.78
N ASP A 212 -14.54 -16.19 -9.20
CA ASP A 212 -14.23 -17.31 -8.31
C ASP A 212 -12.75 -17.27 -7.93
N PHE A 213 -12.45 -17.17 -6.64
CA PHE A 213 -11.10 -16.92 -6.14
C PHE A 213 -10.32 -18.22 -6.00
N GLY A 214 -9.83 -18.74 -7.13
CA GLY A 214 -9.02 -19.96 -7.16
C GLY A 214 -9.74 -21.20 -6.62
N GLY A 215 -11.06 -21.32 -6.84
CA GLY A 215 -11.89 -22.42 -6.34
C GLY A 215 -12.38 -22.26 -4.90
N GLN A 216 -12.12 -21.11 -4.26
CA GLN A 216 -12.66 -20.78 -2.93
C GLN A 216 -14.12 -20.28 -2.99
N GLY A 217 -14.67 -20.08 -4.19
CA GLY A 217 -15.96 -19.43 -4.38
C GLY A 217 -15.84 -17.92 -4.61
N THR A 218 -16.99 -17.25 -4.70
CA THR A 218 -17.07 -15.80 -4.81
C THR A 218 -17.01 -15.13 -3.43
N VAL A 219 -16.81 -13.81 -3.40
CA VAL A 219 -16.94 -13.02 -2.17
C VAL A 219 -18.34 -13.15 -1.57
N GLU A 220 -19.40 -13.14 -2.40
CA GLU A 220 -20.77 -13.31 -1.89
C GLU A 220 -20.95 -14.67 -1.20
N GLU A 221 -20.42 -15.75 -1.79
CA GLU A 221 -20.46 -17.08 -1.17
C GLU A 221 -19.67 -17.11 0.15
N ALA A 222 -18.57 -16.37 0.27
CA ALA A 222 -17.83 -16.26 1.52
C ALA A 222 -18.68 -15.59 2.62
N LEU A 223 -19.32 -14.47 2.30
CA LEU A 223 -20.18 -13.70 3.21
C LEU A 223 -21.48 -14.44 3.56
N GLU A 224 -21.96 -15.34 2.71
CA GLU A 224 -23.14 -16.18 3.02
C GLU A 224 -22.81 -17.35 3.95
N ASN A 225 -21.55 -17.81 3.96
CA ASN A 225 -21.13 -19.02 4.67
C ASN A 225 -20.37 -18.77 5.97
N ASN A 226 -19.85 -17.55 6.16
CA ASN A 226 -19.10 -17.12 7.34
C ASN A 226 -19.71 -15.84 7.92
N GLU A 227 -19.25 -15.41 9.10
CA GLU A 227 -19.63 -14.12 9.71
C GLU A 227 -18.34 -13.31 9.86
N TYR A 228 -18.24 -12.21 9.12
CA TYR A 228 -17.08 -11.32 9.20
C TYR A 228 -17.44 -10.06 9.99
N GLY A 229 -16.64 -9.71 10.98
CA GLY A 229 -16.77 -8.42 11.67
C GLY A 229 -16.11 -7.29 10.89
N LYS A 230 -15.16 -7.60 10.01
CA LYS A 230 -14.35 -6.59 9.29
C LYS A 230 -14.11 -7.00 7.85
N ILE A 231 -14.23 -6.05 6.93
CA ILE A 231 -13.94 -6.26 5.50
C ILE A 231 -12.96 -5.19 5.03
N PHE A 232 -11.82 -5.60 4.51
CA PHE A 232 -10.77 -4.73 3.99
C PHE A 232 -10.75 -4.81 2.46
N LEU A 233 -11.03 -3.71 1.77
CA LEU A 233 -11.13 -3.66 0.31
C LEU A 233 -10.04 -2.76 -0.28
N MET A 234 -9.13 -3.35 -1.06
CA MET A 234 -8.15 -2.60 -1.87
C MET A 234 -8.12 -3.13 -3.30
N VAL A 235 -8.76 -2.41 -4.20
CA VAL A 235 -8.64 -2.55 -5.66
C VAL A 235 -8.62 -1.16 -6.28
N GLY A 236 -8.04 -0.97 -7.47
CA GLY A 236 -8.07 0.31 -8.17
C GLY A 236 -6.91 0.59 -9.11
N ILE A 237 -5.76 -0.11 -8.96
CA ILE A 237 -4.64 0.12 -9.87
C ILE A 237 -4.89 -0.46 -11.27
N ASN A 238 -5.61 -1.58 -11.36
CA ASN A 238 -5.91 -2.24 -12.62
C ASN A 238 -6.96 -1.48 -13.46
N GLU A 239 -7.61 -0.48 -12.85
CA GLU A 239 -8.64 0.38 -13.41
C GLU A 239 -8.08 1.68 -13.98
N LEU A 240 -6.82 2.06 -13.69
CA LEU A 240 -6.27 3.34 -14.17
C LEU A 240 -6.31 3.46 -15.70
N GLY A 241 -6.22 2.32 -16.42
CA GLY A 241 -6.35 2.25 -17.88
C GLY A 241 -7.77 2.02 -18.40
N ARG A 242 -8.79 1.99 -17.53
CA ARG A 242 -10.17 1.62 -17.89
C ARG A 242 -11.19 2.47 -17.14
N GLY A 243 -12.02 3.17 -17.90
CA GLY A 243 -13.16 3.91 -17.39
C GLY A 243 -12.76 5.22 -16.69
N THR A 244 -13.76 6.07 -16.44
CA THR A 244 -13.58 7.38 -15.80
C THR A 244 -13.60 7.28 -14.28
N THR A 245 -13.16 8.34 -13.57
CA THR A 245 -13.24 8.42 -12.10
C THR A 245 -14.66 8.16 -11.62
N GLU A 246 -15.67 8.69 -12.31
CA GLU A 246 -17.09 8.47 -12.01
C GLU A 246 -17.52 7.02 -12.21
N GLU A 247 -17.12 6.37 -13.30
CA GLU A 247 -17.49 4.98 -13.57
C GLU A 247 -16.90 4.02 -12.52
N TYR A 248 -15.66 4.27 -12.11
CA TYR A 248 -15.01 3.52 -11.03
C TYR A 248 -15.67 3.79 -9.69
N MET A 249 -15.90 5.06 -9.33
CA MET A 249 -16.57 5.41 -8.07
C MET A 249 -17.97 4.80 -8.00
N ALA A 250 -18.73 4.85 -9.11
CA ALA A 250 -20.04 4.23 -9.19
C ALA A 250 -19.98 2.72 -8.98
N GLU A 251 -18.97 2.03 -9.55
CA GLU A 251 -18.80 0.61 -9.33
C GLU A 251 -18.34 0.28 -7.91
N TYR A 252 -17.40 1.06 -7.37
CA TYR A 252 -16.93 0.91 -5.99
C TYR A 252 -18.06 1.07 -4.99
N THR A 253 -18.92 2.08 -5.21
CA THR A 253 -20.11 2.32 -4.39
C THR A 253 -21.02 1.11 -4.38
N LYS A 254 -21.32 0.52 -5.55
CA LYS A 254 -22.16 -0.69 -5.63
C LYS A 254 -21.55 -1.87 -4.87
N VAL A 255 -20.25 -2.07 -4.99
CA VAL A 255 -19.56 -3.16 -4.28
C VAL A 255 -19.65 -2.93 -2.78
N VAL A 256 -19.33 -1.73 -2.29
CA VAL A 256 -19.39 -1.41 -0.85
C VAL A 256 -20.82 -1.50 -0.30
N GLU A 257 -21.82 -0.96 -1.01
CA GLU A 257 -23.24 -1.09 -0.65
C GLU A 257 -23.65 -2.57 -0.58
N ARG A 258 -23.19 -3.40 -1.54
CA ARG A 258 -23.49 -4.83 -1.53
C ARG A 258 -22.84 -5.57 -0.37
N LEU A 259 -21.59 -5.24 -0.04
CA LEU A 259 -20.90 -5.78 1.14
C LEU A 259 -21.64 -5.40 2.42
N GLN A 260 -22.09 -4.15 2.54
CA GLN A 260 -22.89 -3.67 3.67
C GLN A 260 -24.26 -4.37 3.77
N GLU A 261 -24.92 -4.65 2.64
CA GLU A 261 -26.18 -5.40 2.62
C GLU A 261 -26.01 -6.84 3.11
N LEU A 262 -24.92 -7.50 2.71
CA LEU A 262 -24.61 -8.89 3.07
C LEU A 262 -24.14 -9.01 4.52
N GLU A 263 -23.32 -8.07 4.98
CA GLU A 263 -22.77 -8.00 6.34
C GLU A 263 -23.11 -6.67 7.03
N PRO A 264 -24.37 -6.47 7.46
CA PRO A 264 -24.84 -5.18 7.98
C PRO A 264 -24.21 -4.74 9.29
N LYS A 265 -23.43 -5.61 9.95
CA LYS A 265 -22.69 -5.28 11.18
C LYS A 265 -21.18 -5.14 10.94
N ALA A 266 -20.67 -5.60 9.81
CA ALA A 266 -19.24 -5.54 9.54
C ALA A 266 -18.80 -4.10 9.39
N LYS A 267 -17.61 -3.79 9.91
CA LYS A 267 -16.89 -2.55 9.59
C LYS A 267 -16.19 -2.76 8.24
N ILE A 268 -16.34 -1.82 7.32
CA ILE A 268 -15.74 -1.88 5.98
C ILE A 268 -14.61 -0.85 5.89
N PHE A 269 -13.39 -1.32 5.67
CA PHE A 269 -12.20 -0.50 5.47
C PHE A 269 -11.90 -0.41 3.98
N VAL A 270 -12.28 0.71 3.37
CA VAL A 270 -11.87 1.08 2.02
C VAL A 270 -10.45 1.58 2.07
N GLN A 271 -9.54 0.91 1.37
CA GLN A 271 -8.12 1.26 1.42
C GLN A 271 -7.73 2.07 0.19
N GLY A 272 -7.02 3.18 0.41
CA GLY A 272 -6.40 3.96 -0.65
C GLY A 272 -5.47 3.10 -1.50
N VAL A 273 -5.58 3.19 -2.82
CA VAL A 273 -4.71 2.48 -3.75
C VAL A 273 -3.27 2.96 -3.52
N MET A 274 -2.34 2.02 -3.33
CA MET A 274 -0.92 2.35 -3.21
C MET A 274 -0.41 3.09 -4.44
N ARG A 275 0.26 4.21 -4.18
CA ARG A 275 0.99 5.02 -5.15
C ARG A 275 2.14 4.22 -5.77
N VAL A 276 2.60 4.69 -6.91
CA VAL A 276 3.76 4.17 -7.63
C VAL A 276 4.99 5.01 -7.31
N SER A 277 6.17 4.52 -7.68
CA SER A 277 7.42 5.27 -7.44
C SER A 277 7.48 6.54 -8.30
N GLY A 278 8.35 7.49 -7.92
CA GLY A 278 8.48 8.76 -8.63
C GLY A 278 8.88 8.63 -10.10
N GLU A 279 9.66 7.59 -10.43
CA GLU A 279 10.03 7.28 -11.82
C GLU A 279 8.81 6.87 -12.65
N LYS A 280 7.96 5.99 -12.10
CA LYS A 280 6.75 5.53 -12.78
C LYS A 280 5.73 6.65 -12.89
N ASN A 281 5.53 7.41 -11.81
CA ASN A 281 4.70 8.60 -11.78
C ASN A 281 5.06 9.61 -12.89
N SER A 282 6.36 9.81 -13.13
CA SER A 282 6.85 10.80 -14.11
C SER A 282 6.87 10.29 -15.56
N SER A 283 6.84 8.98 -15.78
CA SER A 283 7.08 8.38 -17.10
C SER A 283 5.86 7.69 -17.71
N ASP A 284 4.88 7.29 -16.91
CA ASP A 284 3.71 6.55 -17.38
C ASP A 284 2.44 7.44 -17.42
N PRO A 285 1.79 7.58 -18.58
CA PRO A 285 0.60 8.44 -18.69
C PRO A 285 -0.65 7.87 -18.00
N ILE A 286 -0.66 6.57 -17.67
CA ILE A 286 -1.82 5.87 -17.10
C ILE A 286 -1.55 5.52 -15.63
N PHE A 287 -0.45 4.84 -15.36
CA PHE A 287 -0.11 4.34 -14.03
C PHE A 287 0.77 5.35 -13.30
N ASN A 288 0.17 6.46 -12.86
CA ASN A 288 0.84 7.54 -12.15
C ASN A 288 0.05 7.99 -10.91
N ASN A 289 0.72 8.75 -10.04
CA ASN A 289 0.17 9.15 -8.74
C ASN A 289 -0.95 10.18 -8.87
N SER A 290 -0.97 10.99 -9.94
CA SER A 290 -2.10 11.89 -10.20
C SER A 290 -3.38 11.09 -10.44
N ASN A 291 -3.31 10.06 -11.27
CA ASN A 291 -4.46 9.21 -11.56
C ASN A 291 -4.88 8.39 -10.32
N ILE A 292 -3.92 7.88 -9.56
CA ILE A 292 -4.18 7.15 -8.31
C ILE A 292 -4.86 8.05 -7.29
N ASN A 293 -4.33 9.25 -7.06
CA ASN A 293 -4.89 10.19 -6.09
C ASN A 293 -6.32 10.59 -6.45
N ALA A 294 -6.63 10.82 -7.74
CA ALA A 294 -8.00 11.09 -8.17
C ALA A 294 -8.98 9.96 -7.82
N ARG A 295 -8.54 8.69 -7.91
CA ARG A 295 -9.34 7.51 -7.54
C ARG A 295 -9.47 7.38 -6.02
N ASN A 296 -8.38 7.63 -5.29
CA ASN A 296 -8.36 7.60 -3.82
C ASN A 296 -9.27 8.69 -3.23
N ASN A 297 -9.17 9.91 -3.73
CA ASN A 297 -10.04 11.04 -3.35
C ASN A 297 -11.52 10.70 -3.56
N ALA A 298 -11.86 10.01 -4.66
CA ALA A 298 -13.22 9.57 -4.92
C ALA A 298 -13.69 8.50 -3.91
N ILE A 299 -12.93 7.42 -3.69
CA ILE A 299 -13.38 6.34 -2.79
C ILE A 299 -13.34 6.75 -1.31
N ALA A 300 -12.50 7.72 -0.94
CA ALA A 300 -12.50 8.32 0.41
C ALA A 300 -13.86 8.97 0.74
N THR A 301 -14.61 9.42 -0.27
CA THR A 301 -15.96 9.95 -0.03
C THR A 301 -17.00 8.89 0.37
N LEU A 302 -16.63 7.60 0.41
CA LEU A 302 -17.49 6.54 0.96
C LEU A 302 -17.44 6.46 2.48
N ALA A 303 -16.38 6.97 3.11
CA ALA A 303 -16.21 6.87 4.56
C ALA A 303 -17.28 7.66 5.32
N ASP A 304 -18.01 6.99 6.20
CA ASP A 304 -19.01 7.57 7.11
C ASP A 304 -18.52 7.64 8.56
N ASN A 305 -17.32 7.12 8.84
CA ASN A 305 -16.68 7.05 10.15
C ASN A 305 -17.54 6.34 11.23
N LYS A 306 -18.49 5.51 10.80
CA LYS A 306 -19.38 4.70 11.65
C LYS A 306 -19.26 3.22 11.31
N GLN A 307 -19.45 2.91 10.03
CA GLN A 307 -19.36 1.56 9.48
C GLN A 307 -18.34 1.48 8.35
N ILE A 308 -18.25 2.51 7.52
CA ILE A 308 -17.30 2.59 6.40
C ILE A 308 -16.19 3.55 6.79
N PHE A 309 -14.97 3.04 6.78
CA PHE A 309 -13.75 3.77 7.09
C PHE A 309 -12.87 3.85 5.85
N TYR A 310 -12.13 4.94 5.71
CA TYR A 310 -11.08 5.05 4.71
C TYR A 310 -9.73 5.07 5.41
N ILE A 311 -8.80 4.23 4.95
CA ILE A 311 -7.43 4.17 5.46
C ILE A 311 -6.45 4.24 4.29
N ASP A 312 -5.31 4.91 4.48
CA ASP A 312 -4.35 5.13 3.40
C ASP A 312 -2.94 4.67 3.78
N VAL A 313 -2.60 3.43 3.39
CA VAL A 313 -1.27 2.85 3.63
C VAL A 313 -0.13 3.66 2.99
N ASN A 314 -0.42 4.57 2.05
CA ASN A 314 0.60 5.44 1.46
C ASN A 314 1.37 6.24 2.52
N GLU A 315 0.79 6.48 3.71
CA GLU A 315 1.44 7.15 4.85
C GLU A 315 2.73 6.48 5.32
N VAL A 316 2.84 5.15 5.18
CA VAL A 316 4.00 4.39 5.69
C VAL A 316 4.90 3.84 4.59
N VAL A 317 4.46 3.87 3.32
CA VAL A 317 5.23 3.36 2.19
C VAL A 317 5.71 4.44 1.22
N CYS A 318 5.21 5.68 1.34
CA CYS A 318 5.66 6.79 0.49
C CYS A 318 6.74 7.65 1.13
N ASP A 319 7.53 8.30 0.28
CA ASP A 319 8.51 9.31 0.65
C ASP A 319 7.87 10.70 0.88
N GLU A 320 8.69 11.68 1.24
CA GLU A 320 8.26 13.08 1.45
C GLU A 320 7.68 13.75 0.20
N GLU A 321 8.00 13.23 -0.99
CA GLU A 321 7.42 13.70 -2.26
C GLU A 321 6.08 13.01 -2.58
N GLY A 322 5.64 12.11 -1.70
CA GLY A 322 4.40 11.36 -1.84
C GLY A 322 4.48 10.22 -2.84
N ASN A 323 5.67 9.74 -3.23
CA ASN A 323 5.83 8.61 -4.12
C ASN A 323 6.19 7.34 -3.34
N LEU A 324 5.87 6.16 -3.87
CA LEU A 324 6.34 4.90 -3.29
C LEU A 324 7.87 4.92 -3.17
N ILE A 325 8.38 4.65 -1.96
CA ILE A 325 9.82 4.69 -1.68
C ILE A 325 10.54 3.78 -2.67
N LYS A 326 11.52 4.34 -3.36
CA LYS A 326 12.21 3.67 -4.48
C LYS A 326 12.79 2.31 -4.09
N ASP A 327 13.34 2.20 -2.88
CA ASP A 327 13.97 0.96 -2.42
C ASP A 327 12.94 -0.09 -1.99
N TYR A 328 11.65 0.28 -1.87
CA TYR A 328 10.58 -0.64 -1.48
C TYR A 328 9.98 -1.39 -2.65
N THR A 329 10.37 -1.06 -3.89
CA THR A 329 9.82 -1.65 -5.11
C THR A 329 10.91 -1.95 -6.12
N PHE A 330 10.70 -2.99 -6.94
CA PHE A 330 11.59 -3.31 -8.06
C PHE A 330 11.00 -2.92 -9.41
N ASP A 331 9.68 -3.08 -9.57
CA ASP A 331 8.96 -2.80 -10.82
C ASP A 331 8.22 -1.45 -10.79
N GLN A 332 8.50 -0.65 -9.77
CA GLN A 332 7.93 0.67 -9.53
C GLN A 332 6.44 0.67 -9.12
N ILE A 333 5.84 -0.51 -8.87
CA ILE A 333 4.41 -0.69 -8.57
C ILE A 333 4.16 -1.54 -7.33
N HIS A 334 4.81 -2.70 -7.23
CA HIS A 334 4.60 -3.66 -6.16
C HIS A 334 5.66 -3.52 -5.08
N LEU A 335 5.26 -3.68 -3.82
CA LEU A 335 6.20 -3.78 -2.72
C LEU A 335 7.05 -5.04 -2.87
N LEU A 336 8.33 -4.93 -2.52
CA LEU A 336 9.16 -6.09 -2.25
C LEU A 336 8.67 -6.76 -0.97
N GLY A 337 8.78 -8.09 -0.91
CA GLY A 337 8.30 -8.91 0.21
C GLY A 337 8.69 -8.37 1.59
N ALA A 338 9.92 -7.89 1.74
CA ALA A 338 10.46 -7.37 3.00
C ALA A 338 9.72 -6.13 3.56
N TYR A 339 8.93 -5.42 2.76
CA TYR A 339 8.24 -4.19 3.18
C TYR A 339 6.73 -4.38 3.40
N TYR A 340 6.19 -5.58 3.16
CA TYR A 340 4.77 -5.85 3.47
C TYR A 340 4.46 -5.80 4.97
N ASP A 341 5.45 -6.02 5.84
CA ASP A 341 5.28 -5.83 7.28
C ASP A 341 4.92 -4.38 7.62
N LEU A 342 5.37 -3.38 6.87
CA LEU A 342 4.95 -1.99 7.07
C LEU A 342 3.43 -1.80 6.88
N TRP A 343 2.85 -2.49 5.89
CA TRP A 343 1.39 -2.49 5.68
C TRP A 343 0.69 -3.21 6.83
N LYS A 344 1.20 -4.36 7.28
CA LYS A 344 0.66 -5.05 8.47
C LYS A 344 0.68 -4.14 9.71
N GLN A 345 1.82 -3.49 10.00
CA GLN A 345 1.95 -2.57 11.13
C GLN A 345 1.00 -1.38 11.01
N PHE A 346 0.82 -0.83 9.80
CA PHE A 346 -0.18 0.20 9.54
C PHE A 346 -1.59 -0.30 9.87
N LEU A 347 -1.98 -1.49 9.42
CA LEU A 347 -3.31 -2.05 9.74
C LEU A 347 -3.50 -2.23 11.25
N LEU A 348 -2.47 -2.67 11.98
CA LEU A 348 -2.49 -2.82 13.45
C LEU A 348 -2.69 -1.48 14.20
N THR A 349 -2.39 -0.33 13.57
CA THR A 349 -2.69 0.98 14.17
C THR A 349 -4.05 1.54 13.74
N HIS A 350 -4.80 0.82 12.90
CA HIS A 350 -6.06 1.25 12.30
C HIS A 350 -7.27 0.44 12.78
N GLY A 351 -7.27 0.02 14.05
CA GLY A 351 -8.40 -0.67 14.67
C GLY A 351 -9.50 0.29 15.14
N THR A 352 -10.76 -0.10 14.99
CA THR A 352 -11.92 0.67 15.47
C THR A 352 -12.19 0.43 16.95
N THR A 353 -12.57 1.48 17.67
CA THR A 353 -12.68 1.47 19.14
C THR A 353 -13.85 0.67 19.69
N ASP A 354 -14.87 0.38 18.88
CA ASP A 354 -16.04 -0.41 19.28
C ASP A 354 -15.70 -1.89 19.47
N ASP A 355 -14.56 -2.34 18.93
CA ASP A 355 -14.16 -3.75 18.88
C ASP A 355 -13.00 -4.09 19.83
N ILE A 356 -12.45 -3.10 20.54
CA ILE A 356 -11.45 -3.36 21.58
C ILE A 356 -12.18 -3.95 22.80
N PRO A 357 -11.87 -5.18 23.24
CA PRO A 357 -12.41 -5.69 24.49
C PRO A 357 -12.06 -4.71 25.62
N GLU A 358 -13.04 -4.34 26.47
CA GLU A 358 -12.91 -3.37 27.57
C GLU A 358 -11.76 -3.65 28.58
N ASP A 359 -10.99 -4.72 28.41
CA ASP A 359 -9.97 -5.21 29.33
C ASP A 359 -8.52 -4.79 29.01
N VAL A 360 -8.29 -3.90 28.03
CA VAL A 360 -6.96 -3.28 27.89
C VAL A 360 -6.91 -2.01 28.74
N PRO A 361 -6.16 -1.99 29.86
CA PRO A 361 -6.07 -0.78 30.69
C PRO A 361 -5.42 0.33 29.87
N HIS A 362 -6.21 1.36 29.54
CA HIS A 362 -5.68 2.63 29.07
C HIS A 362 -4.65 3.13 30.08
N ASN A 363 -3.35 3.05 29.72
CA ASN A 363 -2.31 3.70 30.48
C ASN A 363 -2.34 5.20 30.18
N VAL A 364 -3.35 5.88 30.74
CA VAL A 364 -3.31 7.32 30.92
C VAL A 364 -2.55 7.55 32.21
N ASN A 365 -1.25 7.80 32.11
CA ASN A 365 -0.54 8.67 33.05
C ASN A 365 0.78 9.14 32.41
N GLY A 366 0.78 10.39 31.98
CA GLY A 366 2.00 11.17 31.91
C GLY A 366 2.50 11.38 33.34
N ASP A 367 3.53 10.65 33.72
CA ASP A 367 4.28 10.93 34.94
C ASP A 367 5.65 11.50 34.58
N THR A 368 5.76 12.80 34.85
CA THR A 368 6.99 13.55 35.05
C THR A 368 8.02 12.76 35.85
N ILE A 369 9.17 12.49 35.23
CA ILE A 369 10.36 12.03 35.93
C ILE A 369 10.89 13.18 36.77
N SER A 370 10.57 13.17 38.06
CA SER A 370 11.29 13.93 39.07
C SER A 370 12.50 13.09 39.53
N SER A 371 13.70 13.48 39.10
CA SER A 371 14.95 12.91 39.58
C SER A 371 15.18 13.33 41.03
N VAL A 372 15.08 12.37 41.95
CA VAL A 372 15.65 12.45 43.30
C VAL A 372 17.17 12.38 43.18
N GLY A 373 17.86 13.32 43.81
CA GLY A 373 19.31 13.41 43.82
C GLY A 373 19.98 12.38 44.74
N GLU A 374 21.21 12.06 44.37
CA GLU A 374 22.28 11.61 45.28
C GLU A 374 23.60 12.29 44.86
N ASN A 375 23.93 13.40 45.53
CA ASN A 375 25.19 13.64 46.27
C ASN A 375 25.34 15.11 46.68
#